data_AF-A0A2K5Y6C2-F1
#
_entry.id   AF-A0A2K5Y6C2-F1
#
_cell.length_a   1.000
_cell.length_b   1.000
_cell.length_c   1.000
_cell.angle_alpha   90.00
_cell.angle_beta   90.00
_cell.angle_gamma   90.00
#
_symmetry.space_group_name_H-M   'P 1'
#
loop_
_entity.id
_entity.type
_entity.pdbx_description
1 polymer ?
#
loop_
_entity_poly.entity_id
_entity_poly.type
_entity_poly.pdbx_seq_one_letter_code
_entity_poly.pdbx_strand_id
1 'polypeptide(L)'
;DSALEKNQQWLVYDQQREVYVKGLLAKIFELEKKTETAAHSLPQQTKKPESEGYLQEEKQKCYNDLLASAKKDLEVERQTITQLSFELSEFRRKYEETQKEVHDLNQLLYSQRKADVQHLEDDRHKTEKIQRLREENDIARGKLEEEKKRSEELLSQVQLLYTTLLKQQEEQTRVALLEQQKQLHEFAITEPLVTFQGETEKREKVAASPKSPTAALNESLVECPKCNIQYPATEHRDLLVHVEYCSK
;
A
#
# COMPACT_ATOMS: atom_id res chain seq x y z
N ASP A 1 54.46 -32.81 -48.27
CA ASP A 1 55.22 -33.40 -47.15
C ASP A 1 54.37 -34.27 -46.20
N SER A 2 53.22 -33.82 -45.69
CA SER A 2 52.38 -34.62 -44.76
C SER A 2 51.89 -35.99 -45.28
N ALA A 3 51.70 -36.16 -46.59
CA ALA A 3 51.20 -37.43 -47.14
C ALA A 3 52.27 -38.55 -47.18
N LEU A 4 53.53 -38.19 -47.42
CA LEU A 4 54.65 -39.16 -47.45
C LEU A 4 54.95 -39.68 -46.05
N GLU A 5 54.91 -38.79 -45.05
CA GLU A 5 55.11 -39.12 -43.64
C GLU A 5 54.01 -40.06 -43.11
N LYS A 6 52.74 -39.81 -43.46
CA LYS A 6 51.64 -40.73 -43.13
C LYS A 6 51.79 -42.10 -43.79
N ASN A 7 52.30 -42.15 -45.03
CA ASN A 7 52.53 -43.42 -45.72
C ASN A 7 53.65 -44.24 -45.03
N GLN A 8 54.73 -43.57 -44.61
CA GLN A 8 55.79 -44.21 -43.81
C GLN A 8 55.27 -44.73 -42.47
N GLN A 9 54.42 -43.98 -41.78
CA GLN A 9 53.78 -44.42 -40.55
C GLN A 9 52.89 -45.65 -40.76
N TRP A 10 52.11 -45.70 -41.84
CA TRP A 10 51.31 -46.88 -42.19
C TRP A 10 52.15 -48.11 -42.47
N LEU A 11 53.29 -47.96 -43.15
CA LEU A 11 54.20 -49.07 -43.43
C LEU A 11 54.82 -49.63 -42.14
N VAL A 12 55.26 -48.76 -41.23
CA VAL A 12 55.79 -49.18 -39.92
C VAL A 12 54.72 -49.89 -39.10
N TYR A 13 53.48 -49.37 -39.09
CA TYR A 13 52.36 -50.01 -38.42
C TYR A 13 52.03 -51.39 -39.01
N ASP A 14 52.02 -51.52 -40.33
CA ASP A 14 51.77 -52.78 -41.02
C ASP A 14 52.84 -53.83 -40.67
N GLN A 15 54.12 -53.44 -40.71
CA GLN A 15 55.24 -54.30 -40.33
C GLN A 15 55.14 -54.77 -38.85
N GLN A 16 54.80 -53.86 -37.93
CA GLN A 16 54.61 -54.20 -36.52
C GLN A 16 53.42 -55.14 -36.32
N ARG A 17 52.30 -54.91 -37.01
CA ARG A 17 51.13 -55.79 -36.98
C ARG A 17 51.50 -57.19 -37.47
N GLU A 18 52.25 -57.30 -38.56
CA GLU A 18 52.68 -58.60 -39.07
C GLU A 18 53.56 -59.37 -38.08
N VAL A 19 54.53 -58.70 -37.46
CA VAL A 19 55.40 -59.33 -36.46
C VAL A 19 54.60 -59.82 -35.25
N TYR A 20 53.66 -58.99 -34.78
CA TYR A 20 52.78 -59.34 -33.66
C TYR A 20 51.90 -60.56 -33.98
N VAL A 21 51.26 -60.58 -35.15
CA VAL A 21 50.42 -61.70 -35.59
C VAL A 21 51.25 -62.98 -35.73
N LYS A 22 52.46 -62.90 -36.31
CA LYS A 22 53.37 -64.05 -36.39
C LYS A 22 53.74 -64.58 -34.99
N GLY A 23 53.97 -63.69 -34.02
CA GLY A 23 54.22 -64.07 -32.62
C GLY A 23 53.02 -64.75 -31.95
N LEU A 24 51.80 -64.23 -32.17
CA LEU A 24 50.58 -64.86 -31.68
C LEU A 24 50.36 -66.25 -32.28
N LEU A 25 50.55 -66.42 -33.58
CA LEU A 25 50.41 -67.72 -34.25
C LEU A 25 51.42 -68.74 -33.70
N ALA A 26 52.68 -68.34 -33.48
CA ALA A 26 53.67 -69.21 -32.85
C ALA A 26 53.26 -69.62 -31.42
N LYS A 27 52.67 -68.68 -30.65
CA LYS A 27 52.21 -68.98 -29.30
C LYS A 27 51.00 -69.91 -29.28
N ILE A 28 50.04 -69.70 -30.18
CA ILE A 28 48.88 -70.58 -30.35
C ILE A 28 49.37 -71.99 -30.68
N PHE A 29 50.25 -72.12 -31.68
CA PHE A 29 50.83 -73.42 -32.05
C PHE A 29 51.57 -74.11 -30.90
N GLU A 30 52.35 -73.37 -30.11
CA GLU A 30 53.00 -73.93 -28.91
C GLU A 30 52.00 -74.43 -27.88
N LEU A 31 50.91 -73.69 -27.65
CA LEU A 31 49.87 -74.07 -26.71
C LEU A 31 49.09 -75.28 -27.21
N GLU A 32 48.75 -75.33 -28.50
CA GLU A 32 48.12 -76.49 -29.14
C GLU A 32 48.98 -77.75 -28.99
N LYS A 33 50.28 -77.64 -29.28
CA LYS A 33 51.22 -78.75 -29.08
C LYS A 33 51.28 -79.19 -27.61
N LYS A 34 51.30 -78.25 -26.67
CA LYS A 34 51.26 -78.58 -25.23
C LYS A 34 49.97 -79.31 -24.87
N THR A 35 48.82 -78.87 -25.38
CA THR A 35 47.54 -79.55 -25.13
C THR A 35 47.50 -80.95 -25.76
N GLU A 36 48.04 -81.15 -26.96
CA GLU A 36 48.13 -82.48 -27.59
C GLU A 36 49.05 -83.40 -26.81
N THR A 37 50.21 -82.92 -26.37
CA THR A 37 51.12 -83.72 -25.53
C THR A 37 50.53 -84.03 -24.17
N ALA A 38 49.76 -83.12 -23.57
CA ALA A 38 49.05 -83.34 -22.31
C ALA A 38 47.88 -84.33 -22.46
N ALA A 39 47.21 -84.34 -23.62
CA ALA A 39 46.18 -85.33 -23.95
C ALA A 39 46.77 -86.73 -24.15
N HIS A 40 47.99 -86.83 -24.69
CA HIS A 40 48.69 -88.11 -24.90
C HIS A 40 49.42 -88.64 -23.65
N SER A 41 49.63 -87.82 -22.62
CA SER A 41 50.30 -88.21 -21.38
C SER A 41 49.36 -88.56 -20.23
N LEU A 42 48.05 -88.71 -20.47
CA LEU A 42 47.08 -89.21 -19.49
C LEU A 42 47.02 -90.75 -19.52
N PRO A 43 47.59 -91.48 -18.54
CA PRO A 43 47.39 -92.92 -18.46
C PRO A 43 46.01 -93.19 -17.87
N GLN A 44 45.27 -94.10 -18.51
CA GLN A 44 44.04 -94.70 -17.99
C GLN A 44 44.22 -95.18 -16.55
N GLN A 45 43.66 -94.47 -15.57
CA GLN A 45 43.28 -95.06 -14.28
C GLN A 45 41.78 -95.35 -14.27
N THR A 46 41.47 -96.59 -14.62
CA THR A 46 40.48 -97.48 -13.98
C THR A 46 39.42 -96.89 -13.03
N LYS A 47 38.18 -96.86 -13.55
CA LYS A 47 36.86 -97.12 -12.92
C LYS A 47 36.82 -97.41 -11.41
N LYS A 48 36.11 -96.56 -10.65
CA LYS A 48 35.31 -96.91 -9.45
C LYS A 48 33.99 -96.09 -9.43
N PRO A 49 32.84 -96.67 -9.80
CA PRO A 49 31.59 -95.92 -10.01
C PRO A 49 30.91 -95.43 -8.72
N GLU A 50 31.25 -95.97 -7.55
CA GLU A 50 30.59 -95.63 -6.28
C GLU A 50 31.14 -94.35 -5.62
N SER A 51 32.40 -93.99 -5.90
CA SER A 51 33.05 -92.78 -5.34
C SER A 51 32.81 -91.53 -6.19
N GLU A 52 32.57 -91.70 -7.49
CA GLU A 52 32.33 -90.63 -8.46
C GLU A 52 30.92 -90.05 -8.31
N GLY A 53 29.93 -90.90 -8.03
CA GLY A 53 28.55 -90.47 -7.75
C GLY A 53 28.47 -89.58 -6.51
N TYR A 54 29.13 -89.95 -5.42
CA TYR A 54 29.16 -89.18 -4.17
C TYR A 54 29.80 -87.79 -4.34
N LEU A 55 30.95 -87.72 -5.03
CA LEU A 55 31.62 -86.44 -5.35
C LEU A 55 30.78 -85.55 -6.28
N GLN A 56 30.04 -86.14 -7.22
CA GLN A 56 29.16 -85.41 -8.12
C GLN A 56 27.89 -84.89 -7.40
N GLU A 57 27.37 -85.64 -6.45
CA GLU A 57 26.22 -85.29 -5.61
C GLU A 57 26.57 -84.17 -4.61
N GLU A 58 27.75 -84.21 -3.99
CA GLU A 58 28.26 -83.12 -3.13
C GLU A 58 28.55 -81.84 -3.93
N LYS A 59 29.09 -81.96 -5.14
CA LYS A 59 29.26 -80.82 -6.04
C LYS A 59 27.90 -80.21 -6.41
N GLN A 60 26.91 -81.03 -6.74
CA GLN A 60 25.55 -80.57 -7.04
C GLN A 60 24.91 -79.86 -5.84
N LYS A 61 25.13 -80.38 -4.63
CA LYS A 61 24.68 -79.76 -3.38
C LYS A 61 25.31 -78.38 -3.16
N CYS A 62 26.63 -78.27 -3.33
CA CYS A 62 27.34 -76.99 -3.23
C CYS A 62 26.82 -75.94 -4.24
N TYR A 63 26.55 -76.34 -5.49
CA TYR A 63 25.93 -75.46 -6.47
C TYR A 63 24.52 -75.02 -6.07
N ASN A 64 23.69 -75.95 -5.58
CA ASN A 64 22.34 -75.62 -5.13
C ASN A 64 22.35 -74.66 -3.92
N ASP A 65 23.26 -74.87 -2.96
CA ASP A 65 23.42 -74.02 -1.78
C ASP A 65 23.86 -72.59 -2.16
N LEU A 66 24.84 -72.47 -3.06
CA LEU A 66 25.29 -71.18 -3.60
C LEU A 66 24.15 -70.43 -4.31
N LEU A 67 23.37 -71.15 -5.11
CA LEU A 67 22.26 -70.59 -5.86
C LEU A 67 21.10 -70.17 -4.93
N ALA A 68 20.89 -70.89 -3.83
CA ALA A 68 19.95 -70.51 -2.78
C ALA A 68 20.38 -69.25 -2.03
N SER A 69 21.68 -69.13 -1.69
CA SER A 69 22.23 -67.91 -1.07
C SER A 69 22.08 -66.71 -2.00
N ALA A 70 22.49 -66.83 -3.27
CA ALA A 70 22.38 -65.75 -4.24
C ALA A 70 20.94 -65.29 -4.46
N LYS A 71 19.96 -66.21 -4.45
CA LYS A 71 18.53 -65.86 -4.51
C LYS A 71 18.08 -65.09 -3.28
N LYS A 72 18.52 -65.48 -2.09
CA LYS A 72 18.20 -64.79 -0.84
C LYS A 72 18.79 -63.39 -0.83
N ASP A 73 20.04 -63.24 -1.24
CA ASP A 73 20.71 -61.93 -1.30
C ASP A 73 20.01 -61.01 -2.31
N LEU A 74 19.66 -61.53 -3.49
CA LEU A 74 18.87 -60.78 -4.48
C LEU A 74 17.52 -60.32 -3.93
N GLU A 75 16.85 -61.15 -3.13
CA GLU A 75 15.58 -60.79 -2.51
C GLU A 75 15.74 -59.69 -1.45
N VAL A 76 16.81 -59.74 -0.65
CA VAL A 76 17.14 -58.66 0.30
C VAL A 76 17.42 -57.35 -0.43
N GLU A 77 18.19 -57.39 -1.52
CA GLU A 77 18.45 -56.21 -2.35
C GLU A 77 17.14 -55.64 -2.95
N ARG A 78 16.24 -56.50 -3.43
CA ARG A 78 14.91 -56.08 -3.93
C ARG A 78 14.08 -55.38 -2.86
N GLN A 79 14.05 -55.92 -1.65
CA GLN A 79 13.35 -55.30 -0.52
C GLN A 79 13.98 -53.96 -0.15
N THR A 80 15.30 -53.87 -0.15
CA THR A 80 16.04 -52.63 0.14
C THR A 80 15.78 -51.57 -0.93
N ILE A 81 15.80 -51.93 -2.21
CA ILE A 81 15.46 -51.03 -3.32
C ILE A 81 14.02 -50.53 -3.18
N THR A 82 13.09 -51.41 -2.80
CA THR A 82 11.68 -51.03 -2.59
C THR A 82 11.53 -50.02 -1.46
N GLN A 83 12.20 -50.26 -0.34
CA GLN A 83 12.21 -49.35 0.82
C GLN A 83 12.81 -47.98 0.47
N LEU A 84 13.99 -47.95 -0.17
CA LEU A 84 14.63 -46.71 -0.60
C LEU A 84 13.80 -45.94 -1.63
N SER A 85 13.12 -46.66 -2.54
CA SER A 85 12.22 -46.04 -3.52
C SER A 85 11.05 -45.34 -2.84
N PHE A 86 10.48 -45.95 -1.80
CA PHE A 86 9.43 -45.35 -0.98
C PHE A 86 9.93 -44.10 -0.23
N GLU A 87 11.08 -44.19 0.42
CA GLU A 87 11.69 -43.04 1.11
C GLU A 87 11.99 -41.88 0.16
N LEU A 88 12.54 -42.15 -1.02
CA LEU A 88 12.77 -41.15 -2.07
C LEU A 88 11.46 -40.49 -2.53
N SER A 89 10.38 -41.26 -2.66
CA SER A 89 9.07 -40.69 -3.02
C SER A 89 8.52 -39.77 -1.92
N GLU A 90 8.70 -40.13 -0.64
CA GLU A 90 8.28 -39.30 0.48
C GLU A 90 9.11 -38.01 0.58
N PHE A 91 10.43 -38.08 0.39
CA PHE A 91 11.27 -36.89 0.33
C PHE A 91 10.92 -35.97 -0.84
N ARG A 92 10.64 -36.54 -2.01
CA ARG A 92 10.17 -35.77 -3.18
C ARG A 92 8.87 -35.03 -2.87
N ARG A 93 7.88 -35.73 -2.30
CA ARG A 93 6.59 -35.13 -1.92
C ARG A 93 6.77 -33.97 -0.94
N LYS A 94 7.60 -34.16 0.10
CA LYS A 94 7.90 -33.11 1.09
C LYS A 94 8.59 -31.90 0.45
N TYR A 95 9.54 -32.14 -0.46
CA TYR A 95 10.23 -31.07 -1.17
C TYR A 95 9.25 -30.25 -2.03
N GLU A 96 8.37 -30.92 -2.78
CA GLU A 96 7.35 -30.27 -3.60
C GLU A 96 6.37 -29.44 -2.75
N GLU A 97 5.97 -29.96 -1.58
CA GLU A 97 5.12 -29.26 -0.62
C GLU A 97 5.81 -28.00 -0.07
N THR A 98 7.05 -28.11 0.41
CA THR A 98 7.83 -26.95 0.87
C THR A 98 8.09 -25.94 -0.26
N GLN A 99 8.34 -26.41 -1.49
CA GLN A 99 8.52 -25.53 -2.64
C GLN A 99 7.25 -24.71 -2.93
N LYS A 100 6.09 -25.35 -2.82
CA LYS A 100 4.79 -24.67 -2.97
C LYS A 100 4.56 -23.66 -1.85
N GLU A 101 4.81 -24.03 -0.59
CA GLU A 101 4.70 -23.12 0.56
C GLU A 101 5.58 -21.87 0.37
N VAL A 102 6.83 -22.05 -0.06
CA VAL A 102 7.73 -20.93 -0.34
C VAL A 102 7.20 -20.05 -1.47
N HIS A 103 6.59 -20.63 -2.51
CA HIS A 103 5.96 -19.86 -3.58
C HIS A 103 4.77 -19.04 -3.07
N ASP A 104 3.87 -19.68 -2.31
CA ASP A 104 2.67 -19.05 -1.75
C ASP A 104 3.05 -17.91 -0.78
N LEU A 105 4.04 -18.14 0.09
CA LEU A 105 4.58 -17.11 0.99
C LEU A 105 5.20 -15.94 0.23
N ASN A 106 5.93 -16.20 -0.86
CA ASN A 106 6.48 -15.14 -1.69
C ASN A 106 5.39 -14.31 -2.37
N GLN A 107 4.31 -14.94 -2.83
CA GLN A 107 3.16 -14.25 -3.40
C GLN A 107 2.47 -13.36 -2.36
N LEU A 108 2.26 -13.89 -1.15
CA LEU A 108 1.71 -13.13 -0.03
C LEU A 108 2.60 -11.94 0.32
N LEU A 109 3.90 -12.15 0.44
CA LEU A 109 4.87 -11.08 0.75
C LEU A 109 4.90 -9.99 -0.33
N TYR A 110 4.78 -10.36 -1.61
CA TYR A 110 4.64 -9.39 -2.69
C TYR A 110 3.35 -8.57 -2.54
N SER A 111 2.22 -9.23 -2.28
CA SER A 111 0.94 -8.56 -2.08
C SER A 111 0.95 -7.60 -0.88
N GLN A 112 1.58 -8.02 0.23
CA GLN A 112 1.74 -7.19 1.43
C GLN A 112 2.58 -5.95 1.13
N ARG A 113 3.75 -6.13 0.51
CA ARG A 113 4.62 -5.00 0.13
C ARG A 113 3.89 -3.99 -0.75
N LYS A 114 3.08 -4.47 -1.70
CA LYS A 114 2.28 -3.60 -2.56
C LYS A 114 1.24 -2.82 -1.77
N ALA A 115 0.55 -3.47 -0.82
CA ALA A 115 -0.41 -2.81 0.04
C ALA A 115 0.25 -1.75 0.95
N ASP A 116 1.42 -2.06 1.52
CA ASP A 116 2.17 -1.14 2.36
C ASP A 116 2.62 0.10 1.59
N VAL A 117 3.13 -0.09 0.36
CA VAL A 117 3.49 1.04 -0.52
C VAL A 117 2.28 1.90 -0.81
N GLN A 118 1.14 1.31 -1.19
CA GLN A 118 -0.08 2.08 -1.46
C GLN A 118 -0.54 2.87 -0.22
N HIS A 119 -0.48 2.26 0.96
CA HIS A 119 -0.85 2.93 2.21
C HIS A 119 0.05 4.13 2.50
N LEU A 120 1.38 3.98 2.34
CA LEU A 120 2.33 5.08 2.53
C LEU A 120 2.11 6.21 1.51
N GLU A 121 1.75 5.87 0.28
CA GLU A 121 1.37 6.88 -0.72
C GLU A 121 0.12 7.63 -0.31
N ASP A 122 -0.95 6.94 0.10
CA ASP A 122 -2.19 7.57 0.54
C ASP A 122 -1.96 8.50 1.75
N ASP A 123 -1.15 8.07 2.72
CA ASP A 123 -0.81 8.88 3.89
C ASP A 123 0.04 10.11 3.53
N ARG A 124 0.93 9.99 2.55
CA ARG A 124 1.66 11.14 1.99
C ARG A 124 0.69 12.14 1.36
N HIS A 125 -0.25 11.69 0.53
CA HIS A 125 -1.25 12.57 -0.08
C HIS A 125 -2.15 13.26 0.96
N LYS A 126 -2.56 12.54 2.02
CA LYS A 126 -3.30 13.13 3.14
C LYS A 126 -2.48 14.22 3.84
N THR A 127 -1.21 13.94 4.11
CA THR A 127 -0.29 14.89 4.77
C THR A 127 -0.12 16.16 3.93
N GLU A 128 0.10 16.02 2.62
CA GLU A 128 0.19 17.15 1.69
C GLU A 128 -1.11 17.96 1.64
N LYS A 129 -2.27 17.29 1.65
CA LYS A 129 -3.58 17.96 1.69
C LYS A 129 -3.75 18.75 2.98
N ILE A 130 -3.38 18.17 4.13
CA ILE A 130 -3.41 18.84 5.42
C ILE A 130 -2.50 20.08 5.38
N GLN A 131 -1.30 19.97 4.81
CA GLN A 131 -0.36 21.08 4.70
C GLN A 131 -0.94 22.24 3.88
N ARG A 132 -1.52 21.96 2.70
CA ARG A 132 -2.21 22.99 1.90
C ARG A 132 -3.33 23.68 2.67
N LEU A 133 -4.16 22.91 3.37
CA LEU A 133 -5.25 23.46 4.17
C LEU A 133 -4.74 24.32 5.33
N ARG A 134 -3.60 23.98 5.94
CA ARG A 134 -2.96 24.83 6.97
C ARG A 134 -2.53 26.17 6.38
N GLU A 135 -1.88 26.15 5.23
CA GLU A 135 -1.43 27.37 4.53
C GLU A 135 -2.62 28.26 4.13
N GLU A 136 -3.68 27.67 3.58
CA GLU A 136 -4.93 28.38 3.28
C GLU A 136 -5.57 28.99 4.54
N ASN A 137 -5.56 28.25 5.66
CA ASN A 137 -6.08 28.73 6.94
C ASN A 137 -5.25 29.90 7.49
N ASP A 138 -3.92 29.81 7.40
CA ASP A 138 -3.01 30.88 7.83
C ASP A 138 -3.21 32.16 7.00
N ILE A 139 -3.39 32.03 5.69
CA ILE A 139 -3.71 33.16 4.80
C ILE A 139 -5.06 33.77 5.17
N ALA A 140 -6.09 32.94 5.39
CA ALA A 140 -7.42 33.41 5.78
C ALA A 140 -7.39 34.14 7.13
N ARG A 141 -6.63 33.62 8.09
CA ARG A 141 -6.42 34.26 9.40
C ARG A 141 -5.72 35.62 9.24
N GLY A 142 -4.69 35.70 8.39
CA GLY A 142 -4.02 36.98 8.08
C GLY A 142 -4.99 38.04 7.55
N LYS A 143 -5.81 37.68 6.55
CA LYS A 143 -6.84 38.58 5.99
C LYS A 143 -7.88 39.02 7.03
N LEU A 144 -8.29 38.11 7.90
CA LEU A 144 -9.22 38.42 8.98
C LEU A 144 -8.63 39.45 9.95
N GLU A 145 -7.36 39.30 10.34
CA GLU A 145 -6.70 40.27 11.21
C GLU A 145 -6.50 41.63 10.55
N GLU A 146 -6.24 41.67 9.24
CA GLU A 146 -6.21 42.93 8.47
C GLU A 146 -7.58 43.62 8.47
N GLU A 147 -8.67 42.88 8.23
CA GLU A 147 -10.01 43.48 8.28
C GLU A 147 -10.43 43.90 9.68
N LYS A 148 -10.03 43.18 10.72
CA LYS A 148 -10.23 43.64 12.10
C LYS A 148 -9.56 44.99 12.34
N LYS A 149 -8.31 45.17 11.93
CA LYS A 149 -7.60 46.45 12.04
C LYS A 149 -8.31 47.56 11.27
N ARG A 150 -8.71 47.31 10.02
CA ARG A 150 -9.49 48.27 9.22
C ARG A 150 -10.80 48.65 9.90
N SER A 151 -11.49 47.68 10.49
CA SER A 151 -12.73 47.90 11.23
C SER A 151 -12.50 48.74 12.49
N GLU A 152 -11.42 48.50 13.24
CA GLU A 152 -11.04 49.28 14.42
C GLU A 152 -10.66 50.73 14.07
N GLU A 153 -9.93 50.92 12.98
CA GLU A 153 -9.59 52.24 12.43
C GLU A 153 -10.85 53.01 12.01
N LEU A 154 -11.78 52.34 11.31
CA LEU A 154 -13.06 52.94 10.92
C LEU A 154 -13.90 53.30 12.14
N LEU A 155 -13.97 52.43 13.14
CA LEU A 155 -14.68 52.70 14.40
C LEU A 155 -14.12 53.93 15.10
N SER A 156 -12.79 54.06 15.15
CA SER A 156 -12.11 55.23 15.72
C SER A 156 -12.45 56.52 14.98
N GLN A 157 -12.52 56.47 13.63
CA GLN A 157 -12.94 57.60 12.81
C GLN A 157 -14.39 57.99 13.07
N VAL A 158 -15.31 57.02 13.16
CA VAL A 158 -16.73 57.26 13.48
C VAL A 158 -16.87 57.89 14.86
N GLN A 159 -16.12 57.42 15.86
CA GLN A 159 -16.12 57.99 17.20
C GLN A 159 -15.62 59.45 17.21
N LEU A 160 -14.58 59.76 16.45
CA LEU A 160 -14.07 61.13 16.31
C LEU A 160 -15.11 62.04 15.64
N LEU A 161 -15.78 61.58 14.58
CA LEU A 161 -16.84 62.33 13.93
C LEU A 161 -18.01 62.59 14.87
N TYR A 162 -18.44 61.57 15.61
CA TYR A 162 -19.52 61.70 16.60
C TYR A 162 -19.19 62.73 17.68
N THR A 163 -17.98 62.69 18.25
CA THR A 163 -17.54 63.65 19.27
C THR A 163 -17.39 65.07 18.72
N THR A 164 -16.93 65.22 17.48
CA THR A 164 -16.81 66.53 16.83
C THR A 164 -18.18 67.12 16.52
N LEU A 165 -19.11 66.31 16.03
CA LEU A 165 -20.48 66.72 15.76
C LEU A 165 -21.19 67.19 17.04
N LEU A 166 -20.99 66.47 18.16
CA LEU A 166 -21.54 66.86 19.45
C LEU A 166 -21.03 68.24 19.90
N LYS A 167 -19.71 68.47 19.82
CA LYS A 167 -19.12 69.78 20.13
C LYS A 167 -19.63 70.89 19.21
N GLN A 168 -19.82 70.58 17.93
CA GLN A 168 -20.37 71.54 16.98
C GLN A 168 -21.81 71.91 17.32
N GLN A 169 -22.63 70.95 17.78
CA GLN A 169 -23.99 71.19 18.24
C GLN A 169 -24.02 72.05 19.51
N GLU A 170 -23.12 71.80 20.46
CA GLU A 170 -22.95 72.63 21.65
C GLU A 170 -22.60 74.08 21.28
N GLU A 171 -21.66 74.28 20.36
CA GLU A 171 -21.26 75.61 19.89
C GLU A 171 -22.38 76.31 19.10
N GLN A 172 -23.10 75.59 18.23
CA GLN A 172 -24.28 76.14 17.54
C GLN A 172 -25.35 76.62 18.54
N THR A 173 -25.58 75.86 19.61
CA THR A 173 -26.52 76.24 20.68
C THR A 173 -26.04 77.51 21.40
N ARG A 174 -24.74 77.59 21.70
CA ARG A 174 -24.13 78.78 22.31
C ARG A 174 -24.24 80.02 21.41
N VAL A 175 -23.96 79.88 20.12
CA VAL A 175 -24.08 80.96 19.13
C VAL A 175 -25.54 81.44 19.04
N ALA A 176 -26.50 80.51 18.94
CA ALA A 176 -27.92 80.86 18.88
C ALA A 176 -28.39 81.66 20.12
N LEU A 177 -27.91 81.30 21.32
CA LEU A 177 -28.18 82.06 22.55
C LEU A 177 -27.57 83.47 22.53
N LEU A 178 -26.31 83.60 22.07
CA LEU A 178 -25.65 84.90 21.94
C LEU A 178 -26.34 85.79 20.89
N GLU A 179 -26.76 85.21 19.76
CA GLU A 179 -27.53 85.91 18.73
C GLU A 179 -28.87 86.40 19.26
N GLN A 180 -29.59 85.59 20.05
CA GLN A 180 -30.83 86.01 20.70
C GLN A 180 -30.58 87.18 21.66
N GLN A 181 -29.52 87.12 22.47
CA GLN A 181 -29.15 88.22 23.37
C GLN A 181 -28.80 89.49 22.60
N LYS A 182 -28.08 89.37 21.48
CA LYS A 182 -27.78 90.49 20.59
C LYS A 182 -29.06 91.09 20.00
N GLN A 183 -29.99 90.28 19.47
CA GLN A 183 -31.26 90.76 18.93
C GLN A 183 -32.11 91.49 19.98
N LEU A 184 -32.17 90.98 21.21
CA LEU A 184 -32.83 91.67 22.34
C LEU A 184 -32.15 93.00 22.68
N HIS A 185 -30.82 93.07 22.61
CA HIS A 185 -30.06 94.30 22.83
C HIS A 185 -30.23 95.31 21.68
N GLU A 186 -30.29 94.85 20.43
CA GLU A 186 -30.61 95.66 19.24
C GLU A 186 -32.04 96.22 19.30
N PHE A 187 -33.01 95.42 19.78
CA PHE A 187 -34.38 95.89 20.07
C PHE A 187 -34.42 96.90 21.22
N ALA A 188 -33.55 96.76 22.23
CA ALA A 188 -33.47 97.70 23.35
C ALA A 188 -32.78 99.04 23.00
N ILE A 189 -31.99 99.10 21.92
CA ILE A 189 -31.33 100.32 21.44
C ILE A 189 -32.20 101.09 20.45
N THR A 190 -33.27 100.48 19.92
CA THR A 190 -34.20 101.13 18.98
C THR A 190 -35.63 101.00 19.48
N GLU A 191 -36.08 101.92 20.35
CA GLU A 191 -37.52 102.12 20.55
C GLU A 191 -38.16 102.60 19.23
N PRO A 192 -39.35 102.09 18.88
CA PRO A 192 -40.51 102.90 19.23
C PRO A 192 -41.75 102.13 19.72
N LEU A 193 -42.55 102.90 20.44
CA LEU A 193 -43.86 102.65 21.01
C LEU A 193 -44.95 102.31 19.97
N VAL A 194 -45.96 101.56 20.46
CA VAL A 194 -47.40 101.55 20.14
C VAL A 194 -47.96 100.34 19.36
N THR A 195 -48.77 99.59 20.11
CA THR A 195 -49.93 98.70 19.85
C THR A 195 -50.70 98.84 18.54
N PHE A 196 -51.25 97.72 18.02
CA PHE A 196 -52.70 97.58 17.75
C PHE A 196 -53.13 96.10 17.59
N GLN A 197 -54.32 95.78 18.11
CA GLN A 197 -55.03 94.51 18.04
C GLN A 197 -55.64 94.24 16.65
N GLY A 198 -55.90 92.97 16.32
CA GLY A 198 -56.75 92.56 15.20
C GLY A 198 -57.03 91.06 15.19
N GLU A 199 -58.29 90.71 15.41
CA GLU A 199 -58.87 89.36 15.54
C GLU A 199 -58.91 88.57 14.21
N THR A 200 -58.93 87.23 14.27
CA THR A 200 -60.05 86.35 13.85
C THR A 200 -59.62 84.91 13.50
N GLU A 201 -60.58 84.02 13.71
CA GLU A 201 -60.59 82.57 13.74
C GLU A 201 -60.40 81.83 12.40
N LYS A 202 -60.12 80.52 12.52
CA LYS A 202 -60.57 79.34 11.70
C LYS A 202 -59.37 78.47 11.29
N ARG A 203 -59.41 77.14 11.15
CA ARG A 203 -60.29 76.02 11.52
C ARG A 203 -59.63 74.79 10.85
N GLU A 204 -59.66 73.61 11.50
CA GLU A 204 -59.42 72.25 10.93
C GLU A 204 -58.00 71.94 10.42
N LYS A 205 -57.45 70.73 10.45
CA LYS A 205 -57.74 69.38 11.00
C LYS A 205 -56.48 68.54 10.65
N VAL A 206 -56.42 67.33 11.20
CA VAL A 206 -55.83 66.10 10.62
C VAL A 206 -54.53 65.59 11.28
N ALA A 207 -54.73 64.44 11.94
CA ALA A 207 -53.87 63.24 12.07
C ALA A 207 -52.51 63.39 12.78
N ALA A 208 -51.93 62.39 13.42
CA ALA A 208 -52.36 61.12 14.00
C ALA A 208 -51.13 60.66 14.81
N SER A 209 -51.31 60.09 15.99
CA SER A 209 -50.30 59.21 16.58
C SER A 209 -50.25 57.93 15.73
N PRO A 210 -49.11 57.26 15.48
CA PRO A 210 -48.58 56.38 16.53
C PRO A 210 -47.05 56.07 16.52
N LYS A 211 -46.56 55.79 17.73
CA LYS A 211 -45.72 54.63 18.14
C LYS A 211 -44.30 54.44 17.56
N SER A 212 -43.38 54.33 18.52
CA SER A 212 -42.13 53.57 18.53
C SER A 212 -42.03 52.41 17.53
N PRO A 213 -40.91 52.21 16.83
CA PRO A 213 -40.55 50.92 16.27
C PRO A 213 -39.73 50.14 17.31
N THR A 214 -40.42 49.36 18.14
CA THR A 214 -39.81 48.20 18.79
C THR A 214 -39.53 47.16 17.71
N ALA A 215 -38.27 46.74 17.62
CA ALA A 215 -37.75 45.53 16.97
C ALA A 215 -38.76 44.72 16.12
N ALA A 216 -38.80 44.99 14.82
CA ALA A 216 -39.25 43.99 13.85
C ALA A 216 -38.10 42.98 13.69
N LEU A 217 -38.05 41.97 14.56
CA LEU A 217 -37.26 40.78 14.27
C LEU A 217 -37.92 40.09 13.07
N ASN A 218 -37.12 39.86 12.04
CA ASN A 218 -37.48 39.09 10.86
C ASN A 218 -37.82 37.66 11.31
N GLU A 219 -39.11 37.33 11.44
CA GLU A 219 -39.61 35.99 11.77
C GLU A 219 -39.48 35.03 10.57
N SER A 220 -38.27 34.91 10.03
CA SER A 220 -37.97 33.89 9.03
C SER A 220 -37.96 32.53 9.75
N LEU A 221 -38.85 31.62 9.37
CA LEU A 221 -38.84 30.23 9.85
C LEU A 221 -37.91 29.40 8.94
N VAL A 222 -37.12 28.53 9.53
CA VAL A 222 -36.21 27.60 8.84
C VAL A 222 -36.61 26.18 9.21
N GLU A 223 -36.70 25.30 8.22
CA GLU A 223 -37.19 23.93 8.40
C GLU A 223 -36.05 22.93 8.50
N CYS A 224 -36.22 21.90 9.33
CA CYS A 224 -35.33 20.75 9.31
C CYS A 224 -35.57 19.92 8.03
N PRO A 225 -34.55 19.68 7.18
CA PRO A 225 -34.73 18.96 5.92
C PRO A 225 -35.04 17.46 6.07
N LYS A 226 -35.03 16.93 7.30
CA LYS A 226 -35.27 15.52 7.59
C LYS A 226 -36.70 15.24 8.08
N CYS A 227 -37.28 16.13 8.90
CA CYS A 227 -38.57 15.93 9.58
C CYS A 227 -39.55 17.09 9.42
N ASN A 228 -39.17 18.16 8.71
CA ASN A 228 -39.99 19.34 8.41
C ASN A 228 -40.49 20.15 9.63
N ILE A 229 -39.86 19.98 10.80
CA ILE A 229 -40.11 20.83 11.97
C ILE A 229 -39.55 22.23 11.70
N GLN A 230 -40.36 23.25 12.02
CA GLN A 230 -40.04 24.65 11.80
C GLN A 230 -39.39 25.28 13.04
N TYR A 231 -38.33 26.06 12.83
CA TYR A 231 -37.59 26.78 13.86
C TYR A 231 -37.47 28.27 13.50
N PRO A 232 -37.55 29.19 14.48
CA PRO A 232 -37.24 30.60 14.22
C PRO A 232 -35.77 30.78 13.79
N ALA A 233 -35.50 31.60 12.78
CA ALA A 233 -34.13 31.88 12.31
C ALA A 233 -33.24 32.50 13.40
N THR A 234 -33.85 33.13 14.41
CA THR A 234 -33.16 33.66 15.59
C THR A 234 -32.61 32.57 16.52
N GLU A 235 -33.10 31.33 16.40
CA GLU A 235 -32.74 30.16 17.22
C GLU A 235 -32.02 29.07 16.38
N HIS A 236 -31.12 29.50 15.50
CA HIS A 236 -30.36 28.59 14.63
C HIS A 236 -29.56 27.52 15.39
N ARG A 237 -29.16 27.78 16.65
CA ARG A 237 -28.49 26.77 17.48
C ARG A 237 -29.39 25.57 17.78
N ASP A 238 -30.68 25.79 18.01
CA ASP A 238 -31.62 24.73 18.37
C ASP A 238 -31.96 23.85 17.16
N LEU A 239 -32.03 24.45 15.97
CA LEU A 239 -32.11 23.71 14.71
C LEU A 239 -30.88 22.82 14.47
N LEU A 240 -29.66 23.31 14.71
CA LEU A 240 -28.44 22.53 14.52
C LEU A 240 -28.39 21.32 15.45
N VAL A 241 -28.70 21.52 16.73
CA VAL A 241 -28.79 20.42 17.71
C VAL A 241 -29.85 19.40 17.27
N HIS A 242 -31.01 19.87 16.79
CA HIS A 242 -32.05 18.98 16.27
C HIS A 242 -31.58 18.16 15.06
N VAL A 243 -30.86 18.77 14.10
CA VAL A 243 -30.38 18.11 12.88
C VAL A 243 -29.36 16.99 13.19
N GLU A 244 -28.56 17.13 14.25
CA GLU A 244 -27.58 16.13 14.68
C GLU A 244 -28.23 14.81 15.13
N TYR A 245 -29.36 14.88 15.85
CA TYR A 245 -30.05 13.68 16.36
C TYR A 245 -31.26 13.25 15.53
N CYS A 246 -31.72 14.08 14.60
CA CYS A 246 -32.85 13.75 13.74
C CYS A 246 -32.49 12.59 12.78
N SER A 247 -33.13 11.45 13.00
CA SER A 247 -33.16 10.27 12.11
C SER A 247 -34.56 10.17 11.49
N LYS A 248 -34.64 9.81 10.21
CA LYS A 248 -35.87 9.82 9.37
C LYS A 248 -37.06 9.12 10.01
#